data_AF-A0A524CGP7-F1
#
_entry.id   AF-A0A524CGP7-F1
#
_cell.length_a   1.000
_cell.length_b   1.000
_cell.length_c   1.000
_cell.angle_alpha   90.00
_cell.angle_beta   90.00
_cell.angle_gamma   90.00
#
_symmetry.space_group_name_H-M   'P 1'
#
loop_
_entity.id
_entity.type
_entity.pdbx_description
1 polymer ?
#
loop_
_entity_poly.entity_id
_entity_poly.type
_entity_poly.pdbx_seq_one_letter_code
_entity_poly.pdbx_strand_id
1 'polypeptide(L)'
;MAKKELFIKRVYEIVNELKIPLIDERVYDKVNFNAGGAIASVIFKFEEDESVIRGFLGLAEYFHTVVIKRKDEFYIPHASILFRLLSV
;
A
#
# COMPACT_ATOMS: atom_id res chain seq x y z
N MET A 1 13.61 -10.29 -8.63
CA MET A 1 14.15 -9.04 -8.06
C MET A 1 13.70 -7.83 -8.86
N ALA A 2 14.04 -7.72 -10.15
CA ALA A 2 13.64 -6.57 -11.00
C ALA A 2 12.12 -6.26 -10.99
N LYS A 3 11.25 -7.28 -11.04
CA LYS A 3 9.78 -7.08 -11.01
C LYS A 3 9.28 -6.41 -9.72
N LYS A 4 9.87 -6.78 -8.57
CA LYS A 4 9.51 -6.22 -7.26
C LYS A 4 9.95 -4.77 -7.13
N GLU A 5 11.14 -4.44 -7.61
CA GLU A 5 11.64 -3.06 -7.62
C GLU A 5 10.79 -2.17 -8.53
N LEU A 6 10.41 -2.68 -9.71
CA LEU A 6 9.51 -1.97 -10.63
C LEU A 6 8.13 -1.74 -10.01
N PHE A 7 7.56 -2.76 -9.37
CA PHE A 7 6.31 -2.65 -8.62
C PHE A 7 6.38 -1.55 -7.54
N ILE A 8 7.40 -1.61 -6.66
CA ILE A 8 7.59 -0.61 -5.60
C ILE A 8 7.72 0.78 -6.23
N LYS A 9 8.58 0.96 -7.23
CA LYS A 9 8.78 2.24 -7.90
C LYS A 9 7.47 2.82 -8.45
N ARG A 10 6.63 2.00 -9.10
CA ARG A 10 5.32 2.43 -9.60
C ARG A 10 4.37 2.87 -8.50
N VAL A 11 4.32 2.16 -7.37
CA VAL A 11 3.50 2.58 -6.23
C VAL A 11 3.93 3.96 -5.72
N TYR A 12 5.24 4.22 -5.60
CA TYR A 12 5.74 5.54 -5.18
C TYR A 12 5.42 6.65 -6.18
N GLU A 13 5.56 6.38 -7.48
CA GLU A 13 5.22 7.35 -8.52
C GLU A 13 3.75 7.77 -8.42
N ILE A 14 2.82 6.80 -8.33
CA ILE A 14 1.38 7.07 -8.28
C ILE A 14 0.97 7.68 -6.95
N VAL A 15 1.53 7.24 -5.81
CA VAL A 15 1.30 7.86 -4.49
C VAL A 15 1.65 9.34 -4.49
N ASN A 16 2.78 9.71 -5.09
CA ASN A 16 3.21 11.10 -5.20
C ASN A 16 2.31 11.90 -6.14
N GLU A 17 1.89 11.31 -7.27
CA GLU A 17 0.92 11.90 -8.21
C GLU A 17 -0.40 12.24 -7.50
N LEU A 18 -0.94 11.29 -6.72
CA LEU A 18 -2.19 11.42 -5.96
C LEU A 18 -2.02 12.17 -4.64
N LYS A 19 -0.80 12.59 -4.28
CA LYS A 19 -0.47 13.26 -3.01
C LYS A 19 -0.94 12.51 -1.76
N ILE A 20 -0.92 11.18 -1.81
CA ILE A 20 -1.32 10.33 -0.69
C ILE A 20 -0.15 10.26 0.32
N PRO A 21 -0.38 10.43 1.63
CA PRO A 21 0.67 10.24 2.62
C PRO A 21 1.14 8.78 2.64
N LEU A 22 2.45 8.56 2.49
CA LEU A 22 3.07 7.24 2.58
C LEU A 22 4.05 7.15 3.75
N ILE A 23 3.84 6.14 4.59
CA ILE A 23 4.68 5.80 5.72
C ILE A 23 5.55 4.61 5.31
N ASP A 24 6.85 4.84 5.13
CA ASP A 24 7.84 3.76 4.95
C ASP A 24 8.55 3.50 6.26
N GLU A 25 8.46 2.27 6.76
CA GLU A 25 9.13 1.83 8.00
C GLU A 25 10.64 2.10 7.98
N ARG A 26 11.28 2.14 6.80
CA ARG A 26 12.70 2.49 6.65
C ARG A 26 13.03 3.95 6.92
N VAL A 27 12.06 4.84 6.79
CA VAL A 27 12.20 6.28 7.03
C VAL A 27 11.78 6.61 8.46
N TYR A 28 10.85 5.82 9.01
CA TYR A 28 10.33 5.96 10.36
C TYR A 28 10.66 4.73 11.19
N ASP A 29 11.93 4.57 11.57
CA ASP A 29 12.46 3.44 12.36
C ASP A 29 11.73 3.19 13.71
N LYS A 30 10.89 4.12 14.16
CA LYS A 30 10.11 4.04 15.41
C LYS A 30 8.61 3.82 15.20
N VAL A 31 8.15 3.60 13.97
CA VAL A 31 6.73 3.32 13.68
C VAL A 31 6.51 1.81 13.70
N ASN A 32 5.59 1.37 14.55
CA ASN A 32 5.16 -0.03 14.62
C ASN A 32 3.75 -0.16 14.05
N PHE A 33 3.58 -1.06 13.07
CA PHE A 33 2.30 -1.33 12.43
C PHE A 33 1.80 -2.72 12.76
N ASN A 34 0.59 -2.81 13.33
CA ASN A 34 -0.04 -4.08 13.68
C ASN A 34 -1.22 -4.38 12.74
N ALA A 35 -1.02 -5.34 11.84
CA ALA A 35 -2.04 -5.84 10.93
C ALA A 35 -3.04 -6.83 11.57
N GLY A 36 -2.73 -7.35 12.77
CA GLY A 36 -3.46 -8.46 13.39
C GLY A 36 -4.80 -8.08 14.03
N GLY A 37 -5.10 -6.79 14.17
CA GLY A 37 -6.36 -6.31 14.75
C GLY A 37 -7.50 -6.14 13.74
N ALA A 38 -7.26 -6.37 12.45
CA ALA A 38 -8.28 -6.22 11.42
C ALA A 38 -9.27 -7.40 11.43
N ILE A 39 -10.57 -7.09 11.30
CA ILE A 39 -11.64 -8.09 11.21
C ILE A 39 -11.67 -8.69 9.80
N ALA A 40 -11.41 -7.88 8.77
CA ALA A 40 -11.38 -8.31 7.39
C ALA A 40 -10.10 -7.85 6.68
N SER A 41 -9.60 -8.68 5.76
CA SER A 41 -8.44 -8.35 4.93
C SER A 41 -8.80 -8.50 3.46
N VAL A 42 -8.54 -7.48 2.67
CA VAL A 42 -8.73 -7.48 1.21
C VAL A 42 -7.36 -7.41 0.54
N ILE A 43 -7.09 -8.33 -0.39
CA ILE A 43 -5.77 -8.46 -1.03
C ILE A 43 -5.88 -8.10 -2.52
N PHE A 44 -5.16 -7.06 -2.91
CA PHE A 44 -4.89 -6.68 -4.28
C PHE A 44 -3.59 -7.36 -4.72
N LYS A 45 -3.68 -8.15 -5.79
CA LYS A 45 -2.54 -8.88 -6.37
C LYS A 45 -2.11 -8.18 -7.64
N PHE A 46 -0.91 -7.63 -7.64
CA PHE A 46 -0.31 -7.02 -8.82
C PHE A 46 0.33 -8.09 -9.68
N GLU A 47 -0.21 -8.27 -10.89
CA GLU A 47 0.27 -9.17 -11.95
C GLU A 47 0.60 -8.34 -13.20
N GLU A 48 1.42 -7.29 -13.03
CA GLU A 48 1.82 -6.35 -14.10
C GLU A 48 0.70 -5.43 -14.62
N ASP A 49 -0.47 -5.44 -13.99
CA ASP A 49 -1.57 -4.51 -14.26
C ASP A 49 -1.56 -3.30 -13.32
N GLU A 50 -1.26 -2.12 -13.88
CA GLU A 50 -1.23 -0.85 -13.14
C GLU A 50 -2.62 -0.44 -12.60
N SER A 51 -3.71 -0.92 -13.21
CA SER A 51 -5.07 -0.63 -12.75
C SER A 51 -5.31 -1.10 -11.32
N VAL A 52 -4.65 -2.19 -10.91
CA VAL A 52 -4.71 -2.74 -9.55
C VAL A 52 -4.07 -1.79 -8.54
N ILE A 53 -2.91 -1.20 -8.88
CA ILE A 53 -2.23 -0.22 -8.02
C ILE A 53 -3.10 1.03 -7.91
N ARG A 54 -3.63 1.54 -9.02
CA ARG A 54 -4.49 2.74 -9.04
C ARG A 54 -5.77 2.50 -8.25
N GLY A 55 -6.41 1.33 -8.39
CA GLY A 55 -7.59 0.96 -7.61
C GLY A 55 -7.29 0.92 -6.10
N PHE A 56 -6.17 0.30 -5.71
CA PHE A 56 -5.73 0.28 -4.31
C PHE A 56 -5.47 1.70 -3.77
N LEU A 57 -4.70 2.51 -4.47
CA LEU A 57 -4.36 3.86 -4.03
C LEU A 57 -5.56 4.82 -4.06
N GLY A 58 -6.48 4.64 -5.02
CA GLY A 58 -7.73 5.38 -5.05
C GLY A 58 -8.59 5.16 -3.80
N LEU A 59 -8.51 4.00 -3.16
CA LEU A 59 -9.15 3.78 -1.86
C LEU A 59 -8.52 4.63 -0.76
N ALA A 60 -7.19 4.80 -0.76
CA ALA A 60 -6.52 5.64 0.23
C ALA A 60 -6.94 7.11 0.08
N GLU A 61 -7.06 7.60 -1.16
CA GLU A 61 -7.57 8.93 -1.46
C GLU A 61 -9.04 9.08 -1.03
N TYR A 62 -9.90 8.12 -1.45
CA TYR A 62 -11.33 8.12 -1.14
C TYR A 62 -11.62 8.12 0.37
N PHE A 63 -10.87 7.33 1.14
CA PHE A 63 -11.03 7.26 2.60
C PHE A 63 -10.21 8.32 3.35
N HIS A 64 -9.51 9.22 2.64
CA HIS A 64 -8.64 10.23 3.22
C HIS A 64 -7.67 9.67 4.28
N THR A 65 -6.99 8.57 3.93
CA THR A 65 -6.13 7.82 4.83
C THR A 65 -4.70 7.73 4.29
N VAL A 66 -3.84 6.99 4.99
CA VAL A 66 -2.42 6.83 4.68
C VAL A 66 -2.14 5.46 4.07
N VAL A 67 -1.08 5.39 3.26
CA VAL A 67 -0.52 4.13 2.78
C VAL A 67 0.70 3.78 3.62
N ILE A 68 0.80 2.53 4.07
CA ILE A 68 1.91 2.03 4.86
C ILE A 68 2.67 1.02 4.03
N LYS A 69 3.99 1.21 3.89
CA LYS A 69 4.87 0.24 3.23
C LYS A 69 5.59 -0.60 4.26
N ARG A 70 5.50 -1.92 4.10
CA ARG A 70 6.21 -2.90 4.92
C ARG A 70 6.85 -3.94 4.01
N LYS A 71 8.19 -3.99 4.00
CA LYS A 71 8.98 -4.80 3.06
C LYS A 71 8.58 -4.51 1.60
N ASP A 72 8.05 -5.50 0.89
CA ASP A 72 7.62 -5.46 -0.51
C ASP A 72 6.08 -5.34 -0.65
N GLU A 73 5.40 -4.96 0.43
CA GLU A 73 3.92 -4.88 0.48
C GLU A 73 3.47 -3.50 0.95
N PHE A 74 2.25 -3.14 0.53
CA PHE A 74 1.60 -1.89 0.90
C PHE A 74 0.25 -2.16 1.55
N TYR A 75 -0.13 -1.26 2.45
CA TYR A 75 -1.27 -1.43 3.33
C TYR A 75 -2.06 -0.14 3.43
N ILE A 76 -3.39 -0.25 3.47
CA ILE A 76 -4.28 0.85 3.84
C ILE A 76 -5.14 0.37 5.01
N PRO A 77 -4.94 0.91 6.22
CA PRO A 77 -5.84 0.67 7.34
C PRO A 77 -7.09 1.55 7.19
N HIS A 78 -8.27 0.94 7.28
CA HIS A 78 -9.52 1.70 7.32
C HIS A 78 -10.58 0.97 8.15
N ALA A 79 -10.99 1.58 9.26
CA ALA A 79 -11.92 0.98 10.23
C ALA A 79 -11.47 -0.44 10.63
N SER A 80 -12.30 -1.45 10.43
CA SER A 80 -12.00 -2.85 10.74
C SER A 80 -11.47 -3.65 9.53
N ILE A 81 -11.15 -2.97 8.43
CA ILE A 81 -10.69 -3.58 7.18
C ILE A 81 -9.23 -3.19 6.95
N LEU A 82 -8.43 -4.18 6.56
CA LEU A 82 -7.07 -3.95 6.08
C LEU A 82 -6.98 -4.26 4.59
N PHE A 83 -6.76 -3.25 3.78
CA PHE A 83 -6.44 -3.46 2.37
C PHE A 83 -4.94 -3.68 2.24
N ARG A 84 -4.56 -4.68 1.44
CA ARG A 84 -3.17 -5.08 1.20
C ARG A 84 -2.91 -5.12 -0.29
N LEU A 85 -1.78 -4.59 -0.71
CA LEU A 85 -1.28 -4.68 -2.08
C LEU A 85 0.05 -5.43 -2.08
N LEU A 86 0.12 -6.51 -2.85
CA LEU A 86 1.30 -7.34 -2.99
C LEU A 86 1.55 -7.67 -4.46
N SER A 87 2.82 -7.81 -4.82
CA SER A 87 3.22 -8.38 -6.12
C SER A 87 3.25 -9.90 -6.02
N VAL A 88 2.70 -10.57 -7.02
CA VAL A 88 2.77 -12.04 -7.18
C VAL A 88 3.96 -12.41 -8.05
#